data_AF-R5CE04-F1
#
_entry.id   AF-R5CE04-F1
#
_cell.length_a   1.000
_cell.length_b   1.000
_cell.length_c   1.000
_cell.angle_alpha   90.00
_cell.angle_beta   90.00
_cell.angle_gamma   90.00
#
_symmetry.space_group_name_H-M   'P 1'
#
loop_
_entity.id
_entity.type
_entity.pdbx_description
1 polymer ?
#
loop_
_entity_poly.entity_id
_entity_poly.type
_entity_poly.pdbx_seq_one_letter_code
_entity_poly.pdbx_strand_id
1 'polypeptide(L)'
;MAAQETAPTYAGSSYDDFLPGDSAADEESAEPGFTAKSEIESAIVKMITDNAADGKETGLGEVGSRLVKIFPDFDIRNYHYSKLSEFLKDLPSLTVSARDNGVWISQKITADSEIEKQILSIFRRHDTNDLNISVLKQELQDMNPNLDATIRKSGVTRFSVYLNRNIHSVEVNGRHVTLR
;
A
#
# COMPACT_ATOMS: atom_id res chain seq x y z
N MET A 1 -0.40 69.01 51.38
CA MET A 1 -0.82 67.63 51.74
C MET A 1 -0.14 66.72 50.74
N ALA A 2 1.01 66.07 51.00
CA ALA A 2 1.28 64.98 51.96
C ALA A 2 0.23 63.86 51.80
N ALA A 3 0.53 62.57 51.54
CA ALA A 3 1.76 61.81 51.63
C ALA A 3 1.67 60.47 50.84
N GLN A 4 2.85 59.88 50.56
CA GLN A 4 3.25 58.45 50.70
C GLN A 4 2.48 57.33 49.94
N GLU A 5 3.21 56.57 49.09
CA GLU A 5 3.62 55.15 49.31
C GLU A 5 2.58 54.18 48.72
N THR A 6 2.83 53.00 48.15
CA THR A 6 3.95 52.08 47.93
C THR A 6 3.45 51.06 46.90
N ALA A 7 4.35 50.46 46.10
CA ALA A 7 4.03 49.30 45.28
C ALA A 7 3.76 48.05 46.14
N PRO A 8 3.01 47.05 45.62
CA PRO A 8 3.28 45.67 45.96
C PRO A 8 3.61 44.83 44.72
N THR A 9 4.71 44.10 44.85
CA THR A 9 5.08 42.91 44.10
C THR A 9 4.03 41.80 44.25
N TYR A 10 3.71 41.09 43.17
CA TYR A 10 3.06 39.78 43.25
C TYR A 10 3.84 38.76 42.42
N ALA A 11 4.58 37.91 43.13
CA ALA A 11 5.07 36.64 42.63
C ALA A 11 4.02 35.57 42.97
N GLY A 12 3.68 34.72 42.00
CA GLY A 12 2.74 33.61 42.18
C GLY A 12 2.56 32.83 40.90
N SER A 13 3.34 31.77 40.77
CA SER A 13 3.29 30.75 39.72
C SER A 13 2.01 29.90 39.81
N SER A 14 1.86 29.02 38.81
CA SER A 14 1.16 27.72 38.83
C SER A 14 -0.19 27.68 38.10
N TYR A 15 -0.12 27.37 36.81
CA TYR A 15 -1.08 26.45 36.18
C TYR A 15 -0.28 25.30 35.59
N ASP A 16 0.11 24.37 36.46
CA ASP A 16 0.27 22.97 36.07
C ASP A 16 -1.14 22.43 35.81
N ASP A 17 -1.47 22.12 34.56
CA ASP A 17 -2.25 20.92 34.27
C ASP A 17 -2.04 20.46 32.82
N PHE A 18 -1.76 19.16 32.68
CA PHE A 18 -1.79 18.34 31.47
C PHE A 18 -0.57 18.28 30.51
N LEU A 19 0.40 17.42 30.84
CA LEU A 19 1.09 16.54 29.87
C LEU A 19 0.43 15.14 29.96
N PRO A 20 0.60 14.15 29.06
CA PRO A 20 1.35 14.09 27.79
C PRO A 20 0.53 13.48 26.62
N GLY A 21 1.06 13.53 25.39
CA GLY A 21 0.44 12.87 24.24
C GLY A 21 1.42 12.65 23.10
N ASP A 22 2.30 11.67 23.26
CA ASP A 22 2.92 10.96 22.14
C ASP A 22 1.80 10.48 21.21
N SER A 23 1.75 11.03 20.01
CA SER A 23 1.01 10.44 18.90
C SER A 23 1.68 10.92 17.62
N ALA A 24 2.61 10.08 17.19
CA ALA A 24 2.97 9.92 15.80
C ALA A 24 1.71 10.03 14.92
N ALA A 25 1.68 11.05 14.08
CA ALA A 25 0.92 11.04 12.85
C ALA A 25 1.65 11.99 11.91
N ASP A 26 2.44 11.37 11.04
CA ASP A 26 2.96 11.88 9.78
C ASP A 26 2.06 12.96 9.15
N GLU A 27 2.38 14.22 9.40
CA GLU A 27 1.96 15.32 8.56
C GLU A 27 3.15 16.24 8.34
N GLU A 28 4.11 15.80 7.52
CA GLU A 28 5.06 16.74 6.94
C GLU A 28 5.20 16.56 5.43
N SER A 29 4.77 17.63 4.76
CA SER A 29 5.28 18.14 3.48
C SER A 29 4.93 17.38 2.20
N ALA A 30 3.84 17.85 1.60
CA ALA A 30 3.79 17.98 0.15
C ALA A 30 4.90 18.93 -0.35
N GLU A 31 5.58 18.47 -1.42
CA GLU A 31 6.46 19.17 -2.38
C GLU A 31 7.93 19.42 -1.97
N PRO A 32 8.89 19.01 -2.83
CA PRO A 32 9.17 19.82 -4.03
C PRO A 32 9.43 19.01 -5.30
N GLY A 33 8.65 19.16 -6.38
CA GLY A 33 9.12 18.98 -7.77
C GLY A 33 9.82 17.64 -8.16
N PHE A 34 9.71 16.60 -7.34
CA PHE A 34 10.28 15.28 -7.58
C PHE A 34 9.17 14.31 -7.97
N THR A 35 9.53 13.27 -8.73
CA THR A 35 8.58 12.25 -9.22
C THR A 35 7.77 11.67 -8.06
N ALA A 36 6.43 11.69 -8.14
CA ALA A 36 5.63 11.20 -7.02
C ALA A 36 5.93 9.72 -6.76
N LYS A 37 5.93 9.28 -5.49
CA LYS A 37 6.10 7.85 -5.13
C LYS A 37 5.14 6.95 -5.93
N SER A 38 3.91 7.43 -6.16
CA SER A 38 2.89 6.75 -6.97
C SER A 38 3.27 6.62 -8.45
N GLU A 39 3.90 7.64 -9.04
CA GLU A 39 4.38 7.57 -10.43
C GLU A 39 5.53 6.56 -10.57
N ILE A 40 6.45 6.56 -9.60
CA ILE A 40 7.54 5.59 -9.53
C ILE A 40 6.97 4.18 -9.37
N GLU A 41 6.03 3.97 -8.45
CA GLU A 41 5.38 2.69 -8.23
C GLU A 41 4.69 2.19 -9.50
N SER A 42 3.91 3.05 -10.18
CA SER A 42 3.23 2.71 -11.43
C SER A 42 4.22 2.36 -12.55
N ALA A 43 5.32 3.11 -12.67
CA ALA A 43 6.37 2.81 -13.62
C ALA A 43 7.03 1.45 -13.32
N ILE A 44 7.30 1.14 -12.05
CA ILE A 44 7.92 -0.12 -11.64
C ILE A 44 6.97 -1.30 -11.84
N VAL A 45 5.69 -1.15 -11.48
CA VAL A 45 4.65 -2.17 -11.74
C VAL A 45 4.56 -2.46 -13.24
N LYS A 46 4.62 -1.42 -14.09
CA LYS A 46 4.65 -1.61 -15.54
C LYS A 46 5.90 -2.35 -16.00
N MET A 47 7.09 -1.99 -15.51
CA MET A 47 8.33 -2.70 -15.83
C MET A 47 8.27 -4.18 -15.44
N ILE A 48 7.77 -4.47 -14.24
CA ILE A 48 7.61 -5.84 -13.75
C ILE A 48 6.61 -6.61 -14.60
N THR A 49 5.49 -5.98 -14.98
CA THR A 49 4.46 -6.59 -15.82
C THR A 49 5.01 -6.92 -17.21
N ASP A 50 5.76 -5.99 -17.83
CA ASP A 50 6.40 -6.19 -19.14
C ASP A 50 7.41 -7.35 -19.06
N ASN A 51 8.28 -7.37 -18.04
CA ASN A 51 9.25 -8.45 -17.86
C ASN A 51 8.58 -9.79 -17.52
N ALA A 52 7.51 -9.78 -16.72
CA ALA A 52 6.73 -10.98 -16.40
C ALA A 52 6.00 -11.53 -17.63
N ALA A 53 5.57 -10.68 -18.57
CA ALA A 53 5.04 -11.10 -19.86
C ALA A 53 6.11 -11.82 -20.71
N ASP A 54 7.37 -11.40 -20.61
CA ASP A 54 8.53 -12.07 -21.19
C ASP A 54 9.02 -13.28 -20.37
N GLY A 55 8.34 -13.63 -19.28
CA GLY A 55 8.68 -14.75 -18.39
C GLY A 55 9.96 -14.52 -17.57
N LYS A 56 10.41 -13.28 -17.42
CA LYS A 56 11.63 -12.92 -16.69
C LYS A 56 11.32 -12.23 -15.36
N GLU A 57 12.01 -12.66 -14.31
CA GLU A 57 11.99 -11.98 -13.03
C GLU A 57 12.75 -10.64 -13.13
N THR A 58 12.26 -9.63 -12.43
CA THR A 58 12.81 -8.28 -12.51
C THR A 58 13.82 -8.07 -11.38
N GLY A 59 15.08 -7.83 -11.73
CA GLY A 59 16.15 -7.56 -10.76
C GLY A 59 16.18 -6.12 -10.27
N LEU A 60 16.65 -5.89 -9.04
CA LEU A 60 16.81 -4.54 -8.46
C LEU A 60 17.70 -3.63 -9.30
N GLY A 61 18.81 -4.15 -9.82
CA GLY A 61 19.73 -3.37 -10.67
C GLY A 61 19.09 -2.96 -12.01
N GLU A 62 18.22 -3.81 -12.55
CA GLU A 62 17.48 -3.50 -13.77
C GLU A 62 16.41 -2.43 -13.51
N VAL A 63 15.66 -2.55 -12.42
CA VAL A 63 14.71 -1.50 -12.01
C VAL A 63 15.41 -0.19 -11.77
N GLY A 64 16.52 -0.18 -11.02
CA GLY A 64 17.27 1.05 -10.77
C GLY A 64 17.77 1.72 -12.04
N SER A 65 18.42 0.96 -12.94
CA SER A 65 18.93 1.52 -14.20
C SER A 65 17.82 1.98 -15.15
N ARG A 66 16.67 1.30 -15.17
CA ARG A 66 15.52 1.67 -15.99
C ARG A 66 14.74 2.84 -15.39
N LEU A 67 14.69 2.94 -14.06
CA LEU A 67 14.06 4.05 -13.37
C LEU A 67 14.81 5.36 -13.60
N VAL A 68 16.15 5.35 -13.52
CA VAL A 68 17.00 6.50 -13.88
C VAL A 68 16.89 6.87 -15.36
N LYS A 69 16.56 5.92 -16.25
CA LYS A 69 16.31 6.22 -17.68
C LYS A 69 14.97 6.92 -17.91
N ILE A 70 13.91 6.53 -17.20
CA ILE A 70 12.59 7.14 -17.33
C ILE A 70 12.56 8.48 -16.61
N PHE A 71 13.15 8.51 -15.43
CA PHE A 71 13.23 9.67 -14.55
C PHE A 71 14.72 9.99 -14.31
N PRO A 72 15.36 10.77 -15.20
CA PRO A 72 16.78 11.13 -15.05
C PRO A 72 17.04 11.98 -13.80
N ASP A 73 16.03 12.70 -13.31
CA ASP A 73 16.08 13.49 -12.08
C ASP A 73 15.70 12.67 -10.82
N PHE A 74 15.44 11.37 -10.98
CA PHE A 74 15.14 10.50 -9.85
C PHE A 74 16.38 10.30 -8.97
N ASP A 75 16.30 10.80 -7.74
CA ASP A 75 17.29 10.54 -6.71
C ASP A 75 16.61 9.96 -5.47
N ILE A 76 17.07 8.78 -5.06
CA ILE A 76 16.58 8.03 -3.90
C ILE A 76 16.75 8.85 -2.61
N ARG A 77 17.77 9.71 -2.56
CA ARG A 77 18.06 10.60 -1.42
C ARG A 77 16.96 11.61 -1.17
N ASN A 78 16.24 12.02 -2.22
CA ASN A 78 15.11 12.94 -2.09
C ASN A 78 13.93 12.31 -1.35
N TYR A 79 13.88 10.98 -1.28
CA TYR A 79 12.86 10.21 -0.56
C TYR A 79 13.36 9.72 0.81
N HIS A 80 14.51 10.18 1.29
CA HIS A 80 15.12 9.77 2.56
C HIS A 80 15.52 8.29 2.65
N TYR A 81 15.75 7.61 1.52
CA TYR A 81 16.29 6.24 1.51
C TYR A 81 17.76 6.22 1.11
N SER A 82 18.51 5.27 1.68
CA SER A 82 19.93 5.05 1.32
C SER A 82 20.10 3.99 0.24
N LYS A 83 19.12 3.10 0.08
CA LYS A 83 19.16 1.99 -0.87
C LYS A 83 17.85 1.89 -1.62
N LEU A 84 17.94 1.60 -2.93
CA LEU A 84 16.76 1.33 -3.75
C LEU A 84 15.94 0.17 -3.18
N SER A 85 16.59 -0.85 -2.61
CA SER A 85 15.89 -1.98 -2.00
C SER A 85 15.04 -1.59 -0.79
N GLU A 86 15.41 -0.56 -0.03
CA GLU A 86 14.62 -0.06 1.11
C GLU A 86 13.43 0.75 0.62
N PHE A 87 13.66 1.65 -0.34
CA PHE A 87 12.59 2.41 -1.01
C PHE A 87 11.53 1.48 -1.61
N LEU A 88 11.94 0.42 -2.32
CA LEU A 88 11.01 -0.52 -2.94
C LEU A 88 10.33 -1.47 -1.97
N LYS A 89 10.93 -1.71 -0.79
CA LYS A 89 10.28 -2.47 0.28
C LYS A 89 9.15 -1.67 0.93
N ASP A 90 9.24 -0.35 0.91
CA ASP A 90 8.21 0.54 1.44
C ASP A 90 6.95 0.56 0.56
N LEU A 91 7.09 0.25 -0.73
CA LEU A 91 5.97 0.26 -1.68
C LEU A 91 5.03 -0.94 -1.44
N PRO A 92 3.75 -0.71 -1.08
CA PRO A 92 2.81 -1.76 -0.72
C PRO A 92 2.40 -2.63 -1.92
N SER A 93 2.56 -2.14 -3.15
CA SER A 93 2.29 -2.91 -4.37
C SER A 93 3.41 -3.83 -4.81
N LEU A 94 4.57 -3.77 -4.16
CA LEU A 94 5.74 -4.54 -4.54
C LEU A 94 6.16 -5.51 -3.44
N THR A 95 6.96 -6.49 -3.84
CA THR A 95 7.56 -7.45 -2.93
C THR A 95 9.00 -7.66 -3.37
N VAL A 96 9.93 -7.37 -2.45
CA VAL A 96 11.36 -7.52 -2.69
C VAL A 96 11.83 -8.81 -2.04
N SER A 97 12.34 -9.73 -2.84
CA SER A 97 12.89 -11.02 -2.39
C SER A 97 14.38 -11.12 -2.74
N ALA A 98 15.23 -11.37 -1.75
CA ALA A 98 16.64 -11.67 -1.99
C ALA A 98 16.80 -13.18 -2.23
N ARG A 99 17.29 -13.59 -3.40
CA ARG A 99 17.58 -14.99 -3.77
C ARG A 99 18.89 -15.05 -4.54
N ASP A 100 19.68 -16.10 -4.29
CA ASP A 100 20.93 -16.39 -5.04
C ASP A 100 21.91 -15.21 -5.12
N ASN A 101 22.14 -14.53 -3.99
CA ASN A 101 22.99 -13.32 -3.89
C ASN A 101 22.52 -12.14 -4.76
N GLY A 102 21.32 -12.23 -5.34
CA GLY A 102 20.63 -11.17 -6.07
C GLY A 102 19.40 -10.66 -5.33
N VAL A 103 18.96 -9.45 -5.68
CA VAL A 103 17.70 -8.88 -5.18
C VAL A 103 16.70 -8.84 -6.34
N TRP A 104 15.58 -9.50 -6.14
CA TRP A 104 14.48 -9.63 -7.09
C TRP A 104 13.29 -8.82 -6.61
N ILE A 105 12.59 -8.20 -7.55
CA ILE A 105 11.40 -7.42 -7.31
C ILE A 105 10.27 -8.07 -8.10
N SER A 106 9.16 -8.27 -7.42
CA SER A 106 7.94 -8.78 -8.01
C SER A 106 6.78 -7.90 -7.57
N GLN A 107 5.73 -7.87 -8.37
CA GLN A 107 4.49 -7.27 -7.94
C GLN A 107 3.92 -8.12 -6.79
N LYS A 108 3.38 -7.46 -5.78
CA LYS A 108 2.76 -8.14 -4.65
C LYS A 108 1.55 -8.92 -5.15
N ILE A 109 1.73 -10.23 -5.25
CA ILE A 109 0.67 -11.15 -5.60
C ILE A 109 0.15 -11.71 -4.30
N THR A 110 -1.15 -11.51 -4.09
CA THR A 110 -1.81 -12.10 -2.93
C THR A 110 -2.10 -13.56 -3.25
N ALA A 111 -1.87 -14.45 -2.29
CA ALA A 111 -2.19 -15.85 -2.50
C ALA A 111 -3.71 -16.02 -2.61
N ASP A 112 -4.15 -17.00 -3.39
CA ASP A 112 -5.58 -17.31 -3.53
C ASP A 112 -6.23 -17.60 -2.16
N SER A 113 -5.50 -18.26 -1.25
CA SER A 113 -5.95 -18.52 0.12
C SER A 113 -6.14 -17.24 0.95
N GLU A 114 -5.31 -16.21 0.74
CA GLU A 114 -5.46 -14.94 1.46
C GLU A 114 -6.68 -14.17 0.91
N ILE A 115 -6.92 -14.23 -0.41
CA ILE A 115 -8.12 -13.67 -1.03
C ILE A 115 -9.37 -14.40 -0.53
N GLU A 116 -9.33 -15.73 -0.45
CA GLU A 116 -10.42 -16.54 0.13
C GLU A 116 -10.73 -16.13 1.56
N LYS A 117 -9.72 -15.96 2.42
CA LYS A 117 -9.92 -15.47 3.80
C LYS A 117 -10.52 -14.07 3.84
N GLN A 118 -10.07 -13.16 2.98
CA GLN A 118 -10.64 -11.81 2.89
C GLN A 118 -12.11 -11.87 2.50
N ILE A 119 -12.45 -12.69 1.49
CA ILE A 119 -13.84 -12.93 1.08
C ILE A 119 -14.67 -13.46 2.24
N LEU A 120 -14.19 -14.51 2.93
CA LEU A 120 -14.87 -15.06 4.10
C LEU A 120 -15.06 -14.02 5.21
N SER A 121 -14.07 -13.14 5.41
CA SER A 121 -14.19 -12.06 6.40
C SER A 121 -15.22 -11.01 5.98
N ILE A 122 -15.33 -10.67 4.69
CA ILE A 122 -16.36 -9.77 4.16
C ILE A 122 -17.74 -10.37 4.43
N PHE A 123 -17.97 -11.63 4.03
CA PHE A 123 -19.25 -12.30 4.26
C PHE A 123 -19.63 -12.34 5.76
N ARG A 124 -18.67 -12.65 6.64
CA ARG A 124 -18.88 -12.60 8.10
C ARG A 124 -19.20 -11.21 8.62
N ARG A 125 -18.58 -10.16 8.07
CA ARG A 125 -18.82 -8.76 8.46
C ARG A 125 -20.21 -8.28 8.04
N HIS A 126 -20.67 -8.71 6.87
CA HIS A 126 -21.99 -8.35 6.35
C HIS A 126 -23.14 -9.21 6.89
N ASP A 127 -22.85 -10.27 7.66
CA ASP A 127 -23.83 -11.24 8.18
C ASP A 127 -24.76 -11.79 7.09
N THR A 128 -24.21 -11.96 5.88
CA THR A 128 -24.95 -12.45 4.71
C THR A 128 -24.22 -13.63 4.10
N ASN A 129 -24.99 -14.50 3.44
CA ASN A 129 -24.47 -15.60 2.66
C ASN A 129 -24.46 -15.29 1.15
N ASP A 130 -25.00 -14.13 0.75
CA ASP A 130 -24.96 -13.63 -0.63
C ASP A 130 -24.48 -12.18 -0.68
N LEU A 131 -23.56 -11.88 -1.59
CA LEU A 131 -23.06 -10.53 -1.81
C LEU A 131 -23.00 -10.24 -3.31
N ASN A 132 -23.26 -9.00 -3.70
CA ASN A 132 -23.08 -8.61 -5.09
C ASN A 132 -21.58 -8.70 -5.47
N ILE A 133 -21.30 -9.25 -6.64
CA ILE A 133 -19.93 -9.41 -7.12
C ILE A 133 -19.17 -8.08 -7.23
N SER A 134 -19.86 -6.99 -7.54
CA SER A 134 -19.27 -5.65 -7.65
C SER A 134 -18.85 -5.12 -6.29
N VAL A 135 -19.71 -5.32 -5.27
CA VAL A 135 -19.44 -4.93 -3.89
C VAL A 135 -18.28 -5.77 -3.34
N LEU A 136 -18.32 -7.09 -3.56
CA LEU A 136 -17.25 -7.98 -3.15
C LEU A 136 -15.91 -7.61 -3.80
N LYS A 137 -15.94 -7.29 -5.10
CA LYS A 137 -14.76 -6.83 -5.83
C LYS A 137 -14.22 -5.54 -5.22
N GLN A 138 -15.10 -4.59 -4.93
CA GLN A 138 -14.71 -3.30 -4.38
C GLN A 138 -14.08 -3.44 -2.99
N GLU A 139 -14.71 -4.17 -2.07
CA GLU A 139 -14.14 -4.47 -0.74
C GLU A 139 -12.78 -5.17 -0.83
N LEU A 140 -12.62 -6.10 -1.78
CA LEU A 140 -11.33 -6.74 -2.04
C LEU A 140 -10.30 -5.79 -2.62
N GLN A 141 -10.69 -4.85 -3.48
CA GLN A 141 -9.80 -3.84 -4.04
C GLN A 141 -9.38 -2.82 -2.98
N ASP A 142 -10.29 -2.46 -2.08
CA ASP A 142 -10.01 -1.54 -0.97
C ASP A 142 -9.02 -2.15 0.04
N MET A 143 -9.16 -3.45 0.35
CA MET A 143 -8.20 -4.17 1.18
C MET A 143 -6.91 -4.52 0.43
N ASN A 144 -6.95 -4.64 -0.89
CA ASN A 144 -5.83 -5.04 -1.70
C ASN A 144 -5.84 -4.37 -3.09
N PRO A 145 -5.12 -3.23 -3.25
CA PRO A 145 -5.03 -2.55 -4.54
C PRO A 145 -4.32 -3.38 -5.62
N ASN A 146 -3.67 -4.50 -5.25
CA ASN A 146 -3.02 -5.43 -6.19
C ASN A 146 -3.90 -6.60 -6.61
N LEU A 147 -5.19 -6.57 -6.29
CA LEU A 147 -6.14 -7.61 -6.67
C LEU A 147 -6.14 -7.87 -8.18
N ASP A 148 -6.18 -6.82 -9.00
CA ASP A 148 -6.23 -6.96 -10.46
C ASP A 148 -4.97 -7.66 -11.03
N ALA A 149 -3.81 -7.45 -10.41
CA ALA A 149 -2.57 -8.14 -10.79
C ALA A 149 -2.60 -9.63 -10.40
N THR A 150 -3.17 -9.94 -9.24
CA THR A 150 -3.36 -11.33 -8.78
C THR A 150 -4.31 -12.08 -9.72
N ILE A 151 -5.42 -11.45 -10.09
CA ILE A 151 -6.38 -11.98 -11.08
C ILE A 151 -5.67 -12.22 -12.42
N ARG A 152 -4.90 -11.25 -12.92
CA ARG A 152 -4.13 -11.42 -14.18
C ARG A 152 -3.15 -12.58 -14.11
N LYS A 153 -2.42 -12.75 -13.00
CA LYS A 153 -1.46 -13.85 -12.82
C LYS A 153 -2.14 -15.23 -12.88
N SER A 154 -3.35 -15.34 -12.35
CA SER A 154 -4.12 -16.59 -12.44
C SER A 154 -4.59 -16.93 -13.87
N GLY A 155 -4.34 -16.03 -14.84
CA GLY A 155 -4.66 -16.22 -16.25
C GLY A 155 -6.12 -15.92 -16.60
N VAL A 156 -6.88 -15.34 -15.68
CA VAL A 156 -8.26 -14.92 -15.91
C VAL A 156 -8.38 -13.40 -15.87
N THR A 157 -9.34 -12.85 -16.61
CA THR A 157 -9.60 -11.40 -16.67
C THR A 157 -10.89 -11.02 -15.96
N ARG A 158 -11.80 -11.98 -15.77
CA ARG A 158 -13.11 -11.77 -15.15
C ARG A 158 -13.05 -12.23 -13.71
N PHE A 159 -13.41 -11.34 -12.78
CA PHE A 159 -13.45 -11.63 -11.35
C PHE A 159 -14.41 -12.79 -11.01
N SER A 160 -15.55 -12.91 -11.70
CA SER A 160 -16.46 -14.05 -11.52
C SER A 160 -15.82 -15.39 -11.82
N VAL A 161 -15.04 -15.45 -12.89
CA VAL A 161 -14.33 -16.67 -13.31
C VAL A 161 -13.17 -16.96 -12.36
N TYR A 162 -12.49 -15.92 -11.89
CA TYR A 162 -11.45 -16.04 -10.85
C TYR A 162 -11.99 -16.70 -9.58
N LEU A 163 -13.12 -16.20 -9.05
CA LEU A 163 -13.73 -16.76 -7.86
C LEU A 163 -14.09 -18.25 -8.05
N ASN A 164 -14.81 -18.59 -9.11
CA ASN A 164 -15.24 -19.97 -9.33
C ASN A 164 -14.07 -20.94 -9.59
N ARG A 165 -12.97 -20.44 -10.18
CA ARG A 165 -11.79 -21.27 -10.53
C ARG A 165 -10.80 -21.41 -9.39
N ASN A 166 -10.51 -20.32 -8.68
CA ASN A 166 -9.45 -20.24 -7.67
C ASN A 166 -9.97 -20.31 -6.24
N ILE A 167 -11.25 -19.97 -5.99
CA ILE A 167 -11.85 -19.89 -4.66
C ILE A 167 -12.98 -20.93 -4.54
N HIS A 168 -12.65 -22.13 -4.07
CA HIS A 168 -13.62 -23.23 -3.98
C HIS A 168 -14.67 -23.07 -2.87
N SER A 169 -14.42 -22.20 -1.89
CA SER A 169 -15.37 -21.91 -0.81
C SER A 169 -16.54 -21.01 -1.23
N VAL A 170 -16.51 -20.42 -2.43
CA VAL A 170 -17.56 -19.52 -2.91
C VAL A 170 -18.08 -19.95 -4.28
N GLU A 171 -19.36 -19.69 -4.52
CA GLU A 171 -20.04 -19.95 -5.77
C GLU A 171 -20.56 -18.65 -6.37
N VAL A 172 -20.33 -18.44 -7.66
CA VAL A 172 -20.80 -17.24 -8.35
C VAL A 172 -22.07 -17.55 -9.15
N ASN A 173 -23.18 -17.00 -8.68
CA ASN A 173 -24.51 -17.12 -9.28
C ASN A 173 -24.87 -15.81 -10.01
N GLY A 174 -24.42 -15.70 -11.26
CA GLY A 174 -24.68 -14.54 -12.11
C GLY A 174 -24.01 -13.26 -11.61
N ARG A 175 -24.77 -12.38 -10.94
CA ARG A 175 -24.27 -11.12 -10.35
C ARG A 175 -23.98 -11.22 -8.86
N HIS A 176 -24.33 -12.33 -8.22
CA HIS A 176 -24.16 -12.55 -6.80
C HIS A 176 -23.12 -13.65 -6.56
N VAL A 177 -22.41 -13.55 -5.45
CA VAL A 177 -21.48 -14.54 -4.94
C VAL A 177 -22.05 -15.06 -3.65
N THR A 178 -22.13 -16.37 -3.51
CA THR A 178 -22.65 -17.05 -2.33
C THR A 178 -21.59 -17.94 -1.71
N LEU A 179 -21.56 -18.04 -0.39
CA LEU A 179 -20.74 -19.05 0.28
C LEU A 179 -21.33 -20.44 0.05
N ARG A 180 -20.46 -21.43 -0.16
CA ARG A 180 -20.84 -22.83 -0.34
C ARG A 180 -20.93 -23.58 0.98
#